data_AF-A0A7S2U6W5-F1
#
_entry.id   AF-A0A7S2U6W5-F1
#
_cell.length_a   1.000
_cell.length_b   1.000
_cell.length_c   1.000
_cell.angle_alpha   90.00
_cell.angle_beta   90.00
_cell.angle_gamma   90.00
#
_symmetry.space_group_name_H-M   'P 1'
#
loop_
_entity.id
_entity.type
_entity.pdbx_description
1 polymer ?
#
loop_
_entity_poly.entity_id
_entity_poly.type
_entity_poly.pdbx_seq_one_letter_code
_entity_poly.pdbx_strand_id
1 'polypeptide(L)'
;GTVTDEDIETFCKNVSSLHRLQTRSFAEEYQQWGSTNASEDAMETDDDVELMKDLQMVIDDPYEQPEHTPLLWHIALRACDVYRDVHGAYPGEDLESLESQATEVHQSMLGLVQKMGLTMTVDLKPHAAEMVRYHNAQVHNVASIIGGVASQEAVKLITCQYIPLNNTHVYNGIAGTAAVYRF
;
A
#
# COMPACT_ATOMS: atom_id res chain seq x y z
N GLY A 1 -36.20 -0.55 -6.98
CA GLY A 1 -36.58 0.87 -7.10
C GLY A 1 -36.97 1.13 -8.53
N THR A 2 -37.98 1.98 -8.76
CA THR A 2 -38.32 2.48 -10.09
C THR A 2 -37.37 3.63 -10.44
N VAL A 3 -36.78 3.60 -11.64
CA VAL A 3 -35.93 4.67 -12.15
C VAL A 3 -36.79 5.92 -12.38
N THR A 4 -36.35 7.08 -11.89
CA THR A 4 -37.05 8.36 -12.05
C THR A 4 -36.59 9.12 -13.29
N ASP A 5 -37.35 10.12 -13.74
CA ASP A 5 -36.96 10.98 -14.86
C ASP A 5 -35.69 11.80 -14.54
N GLU A 6 -35.50 12.17 -13.27
CA GLU A 6 -34.29 12.87 -12.79
C GLU A 6 -33.05 11.95 -12.87
N ASP A 7 -33.21 10.66 -12.57
CA ASP A 7 -32.14 9.67 -12.74
C ASP A 7 -31.75 9.55 -14.22
N ILE A 8 -32.73 9.54 -15.13
CA ILE A 8 -32.50 9.48 -16.58
C ILE A 8 -31.79 10.74 -17.07
N GLU A 9 -32.23 11.92 -16.62
CA GLU A 9 -31.59 13.19 -16.98
C GLU A 9 -30.15 13.25 -16.48
N THR A 10 -29.92 12.86 -15.22
CA THR A 10 -28.58 12.80 -14.62
C THR A 10 -27.69 11.80 -15.36
N PHE A 11 -28.22 10.63 -15.71
CA PHE A 11 -27.51 9.63 -16.51
C PHE A 11 -27.12 10.18 -17.89
N CYS A 12 -28.08 10.76 -18.63
CA CYS A 12 -27.84 11.32 -19.96
C CYS A 12 -26.80 12.45 -19.94
N LYS A 13 -26.83 13.32 -18.91
CA LYS A 13 -25.84 14.39 -18.74
C LYS A 13 -24.43 13.86 -18.47
N ASN A 14 -24.30 12.71 -17.81
CA ASN A 14 -23.02 12.16 -17.33
C ASN A 14 -22.59 10.89 -18.06
N VAL A 15 -23.25 10.50 -19.16
CA VAL A 15 -23.01 9.22 -19.84
C VAL A 15 -21.56 9.04 -20.30
N SER A 16 -20.89 10.13 -20.70
CA SER A 16 -19.47 10.14 -21.10
C SER A 16 -18.50 10.02 -19.93
N SER A 17 -18.99 10.15 -18.69
CA SER A 17 -18.20 10.20 -17.46
C SER A 17 -18.62 9.11 -16.46
N LEU A 18 -19.29 8.07 -16.94
CA LEU A 18 -19.61 6.90 -16.13
C LEU A 18 -18.32 6.17 -15.76
N HIS A 19 -18.16 5.91 -14.47
CA HIS A 19 -17.03 5.15 -13.94
C HIS A 19 -17.55 3.95 -13.17
N ARG A 20 -16.86 2.82 -13.32
CA ARG A 20 -17.08 1.62 -12.54
C ARG A 20 -15.78 1.31 -11.80
N LEU A 21 -15.83 1.37 -10.48
CA LEU A 21 -14.72 0.99 -9.62
C LEU A 21 -14.92 -0.45 -9.14
N GLN A 22 -13.93 -1.29 -9.36
CA GLN A 22 -13.83 -2.61 -8.74
C GLN A 22 -12.48 -2.72 -8.06
N THR A 23 -12.49 -3.06 -6.78
CA THR A 23 -11.30 -3.27 -5.97
C THR A 23 -11.13 -4.75 -5.68
N ARG A 24 -9.88 -5.21 -5.52
CA ARG A 24 -9.56 -6.53 -4.97
C ARG A 24 -10.01 -6.59 -3.51
N SER A 25 -10.29 -7.78 -2.99
CA SER A 25 -10.52 -7.92 -1.55
C SER A 25 -9.20 -7.88 -0.78
N PHE A 26 -9.22 -7.34 0.44
CA PHE A 26 -8.04 -7.35 1.31
C PHE A 26 -7.52 -8.77 1.59
N ALA A 27 -8.40 -9.77 1.66
CA ALA A 27 -8.00 -11.15 1.92
C ALA A 27 -7.18 -11.74 0.77
N GLU A 28 -7.58 -11.47 -0.49
CA GLU A 28 -6.83 -11.86 -1.68
C GLU A 28 -5.47 -11.14 -1.72
N GLU A 29 -5.46 -9.83 -1.49
CA GLU A 29 -4.22 -9.03 -1.42
C GLU A 29 -3.26 -9.57 -0.36
N TYR A 30 -3.75 -9.85 0.85
CA TYR A 30 -2.92 -10.31 1.97
C TYR A 30 -2.37 -11.72 1.77
N GLN A 31 -3.14 -12.63 1.17
CA GLN A 31 -2.63 -13.96 0.83
C GLN A 31 -1.51 -13.85 -0.22
N GLN A 32 -1.70 -12.97 -1.20
CA GLN A 32 -0.78 -12.81 -2.31
C GLN A 32 0.49 -12.04 -1.93
N TRP A 33 0.43 -11.03 -1.06
CA TRP A 33 1.58 -10.16 -0.73
C TRP A 33 1.77 -9.83 0.75
N GLY A 34 0.93 -10.34 1.65
CA GLY A 34 0.98 -10.07 3.09
C GLY A 34 1.76 -11.07 3.94
N SER A 35 2.16 -12.23 3.38
CA SER A 35 2.94 -13.26 4.08
C SER A 35 4.07 -13.82 3.21
N THR A 36 5.18 -14.19 3.85
CA THR A 36 6.28 -14.93 3.21
C THR A 36 5.94 -16.40 2.94
N ASN A 37 4.85 -16.93 3.53
CA ASN A 37 4.51 -18.35 3.50
C ASN A 37 3.46 -18.75 2.43
N ALA A 38 3.17 -17.90 1.44
CA ALA A 38 2.17 -18.24 0.42
C ALA A 38 2.73 -19.25 -0.59
N SER A 39 1.86 -20.16 -1.04
CA SER A 39 2.18 -21.21 -2.02
C SER A 39 2.67 -20.62 -3.35
N GLU A 40 3.85 -21.06 -3.80
CA GLU A 40 4.47 -20.73 -5.10
C GLU A 40 3.64 -21.18 -6.32
N ASP A 41 2.53 -21.90 -6.10
CA ASP A 41 1.69 -22.53 -7.12
C ASP A 41 0.52 -21.66 -7.62
N ALA A 42 0.41 -20.40 -7.19
CA ALA A 42 -0.62 -19.50 -7.69
C ALA A 42 -0.26 -19.06 -9.12
N MET A 43 -1.07 -19.46 -10.11
CA MET A 43 -0.90 -19.03 -11.50
C MET A 43 -1.04 -17.51 -11.59
N GLU A 44 0.05 -16.83 -12.00
CA GLU A 44 0.06 -15.38 -12.22
C GLU A 44 -0.99 -15.01 -13.27
N THR A 45 -1.87 -14.07 -12.92
CA THR A 45 -2.85 -13.53 -13.88
C THR A 45 -2.22 -12.43 -14.73
N ASP A 46 -2.78 -12.15 -15.91
CA ASP A 46 -2.31 -11.03 -16.74
C ASP A 46 -2.33 -9.68 -15.98
N ASP A 47 -3.32 -9.49 -15.11
CA ASP A 47 -3.45 -8.30 -14.25
C ASP A 47 -2.31 -8.21 -13.21
N ASP A 48 -1.86 -9.35 -12.67
CA ASP A 48 -0.74 -9.37 -11.72
C ASP A 48 0.59 -9.02 -12.41
N VAL A 49 0.80 -9.48 -13.66
CA VAL A 49 1.98 -9.15 -14.45
C VAL A 49 2.02 -7.66 -14.80
N GLU A 50 0.86 -7.06 -15.13
CA GLU A 50 0.75 -5.61 -15.36
C GLU A 50 1.08 -4.83 -14.08
N LEU A 51 0.52 -5.24 -12.94
CA LEU A 51 0.81 -4.63 -11.65
C LEU A 51 2.30 -4.69 -11.31
N MET A 52 2.97 -5.83 -11.47
CA MET A 52 4.41 -5.94 -11.19
C MET A 52 5.25 -4.98 -12.05
N LYS A 53 4.87 -4.79 -13.33
CA LYS A 53 5.52 -3.83 -14.22
C LYS A 53 5.30 -2.40 -13.75
N ASP A 54 4.07 -2.05 -13.38
CA ASP A 54 3.75 -0.72 -12.86
C ASP A 54 4.53 -0.41 -11.58
N LEU A 55 4.62 -1.38 -10.66
CA LEU A 55 5.40 -1.25 -9.43
C LEU A 55 6.90 -1.11 -9.73
N GLN A 56 7.45 -1.87 -10.67
CA GLN A 56 8.86 -1.74 -11.08
C GLN A 56 9.13 -0.37 -11.71
N MET A 57 8.22 0.13 -12.56
CA MET A 57 8.33 1.45 -13.17
C MET A 57 8.35 2.58 -12.12
N VAL A 58 7.58 2.44 -11.03
CA VAL A 58 7.59 3.39 -9.91
C VAL A 58 8.94 3.41 -9.17
N ILE A 59 9.64 2.28 -9.13
CA ILE A 59 10.95 2.17 -8.47
C ILE A 59 12.07 2.72 -9.36
N ASP A 60 11.95 2.49 -10.68
CA ASP A 60 12.94 2.90 -11.67
C ASP A 60 12.66 4.29 -12.27
N ASP A 61 11.78 5.10 -11.66
CA ASP A 61 11.48 6.44 -12.16
C ASP A 61 12.72 7.35 -12.08
N PRO A 62 13.28 7.81 -13.22
CA PRO A 62 14.51 8.59 -13.23
C PRO A 62 14.32 10.04 -12.73
N TYR A 63 13.09 10.48 -12.48
CA TYR A 63 12.77 11.84 -12.03
C TYR A 63 12.47 11.91 -10.53
N GLU A 64 12.29 10.77 -9.87
CA GLU A 64 12.01 10.67 -8.44
C GLU A 64 13.25 10.19 -7.68
N GLN A 65 13.28 10.42 -6.36
CA GLN A 65 14.27 9.81 -5.48
C GLN A 65 13.78 8.42 -5.06
N PRO A 66 14.42 7.33 -5.52
CA PRO A 66 13.91 5.98 -5.29
C PRO A 66 13.72 5.63 -3.81
N GLU A 67 14.56 6.18 -2.92
CA GLU A 67 14.46 6.01 -1.46
C GLU A 67 13.19 6.65 -0.84
N HIS A 68 12.58 7.61 -1.54
CA HIS A 68 11.40 8.33 -1.07
C HIS A 68 10.09 7.79 -1.64
N THR A 69 10.17 6.78 -2.51
CA THR A 69 9.03 6.12 -3.13
C THR A 69 8.10 5.51 -2.07
N PRO A 70 6.80 5.87 -2.05
CA PRO A 70 5.85 5.37 -1.04
C PRO A 70 5.72 3.84 -1.01
N LEU A 71 5.99 3.15 -2.12
CA LEU A 71 5.95 1.69 -2.22
C LEU A 71 6.89 1.01 -1.21
N LEU A 72 8.07 1.58 -0.97
CA LEU A 72 9.04 1.01 -0.03
C LEU A 72 8.48 0.97 1.40
N TRP A 73 7.67 1.96 1.77
CA TRP A 73 7.00 2.02 3.07
C TRP A 73 5.85 1.04 3.18
N HIS A 74 5.14 0.75 2.08
CA HIS A 74 4.16 -0.33 2.07
C HIS A 74 4.83 -1.69 2.33
N ILE A 75 5.95 -1.97 1.64
CA ILE A 75 6.73 -3.20 1.83
C ILE A 75 7.25 -3.28 3.28
N ALA A 76 7.74 -2.17 3.84
CA ALA A 76 8.22 -2.10 5.21
C ALA A 76 7.10 -2.36 6.24
N LEU A 77 5.90 -1.82 6.02
CA LEU A 77 4.72 -2.09 6.87
C LEU A 77 4.33 -3.57 6.82
N ARG A 78 4.31 -4.18 5.64
CA ARG A 78 4.06 -5.63 5.49
C ARG A 78 5.12 -6.47 6.18
N ALA A 79 6.40 -6.09 6.10
CA ALA A 79 7.48 -6.75 6.83
C ALA A 79 7.30 -6.65 8.36
N CYS A 80 6.76 -5.54 8.86
CA CYS A 80 6.43 -5.39 10.28
C CYS A 80 5.26 -6.28 10.71
N ASP A 81 4.25 -6.48 9.85
CA ASP A 81 3.19 -7.46 10.11
C ASP A 81 3.75 -8.88 10.18
N VAL A 82 4.64 -9.27 9.27
CA VAL A 82 5.35 -10.57 9.32
C VAL A 82 6.13 -10.72 10.62
N TYR A 83 6.86 -9.68 11.03
CA TYR A 83 7.59 -9.67 12.30
C TYR A 83 6.64 -9.89 13.50
N ARG A 84 5.51 -9.18 13.53
CA ARG A 84 4.51 -9.28 14.58
C ARG A 84 3.87 -10.67 14.63
N ASP A 85 3.61 -11.28 13.49
CA ASP A 85 3.03 -12.63 13.44
C ASP A 85 3.97 -13.70 14.05
N VAL A 86 5.29 -13.46 14.00
CA VAL A 86 6.30 -14.33 14.63
C VAL A 86 6.51 -14.01 16.12
N HIS A 87 6.59 -12.74 16.48
CA HIS A 87 6.99 -12.30 17.83
C HIS A 87 5.83 -11.94 18.76
N GLY A 88 4.63 -11.72 18.22
CA GLY A 88 3.47 -11.23 18.96
C GLY A 88 3.50 -9.73 19.29
N ALA A 89 4.54 -9.00 18.87
CA ALA A 89 4.72 -7.56 19.08
C ALA A 89 5.30 -6.90 17.83
N TYR A 90 5.06 -5.61 17.64
CA TYR A 90 5.63 -4.88 16.50
C TYR A 90 7.11 -4.57 16.72
N PRO A 91 7.91 -4.46 15.65
CA PRO A 91 9.31 -4.10 15.78
C PRO A 91 9.44 -2.71 16.39
N GLY A 92 10.44 -2.56 17.25
CA GLY A 92 10.66 -1.38 18.06
C GLY A 92 10.02 -1.48 19.44
N GLU A 93 8.82 -2.08 19.60
CA GLU A 93 8.03 -2.04 20.85
C GLU A 93 8.82 -2.48 22.11
N ASP A 94 9.72 -3.45 21.94
CA ASP A 94 10.77 -3.75 22.90
C ASP A 94 12.06 -2.99 22.53
N LEU A 95 12.62 -2.25 23.49
CA LEU A 95 13.82 -1.45 23.32
C LEU A 95 15.10 -2.30 23.33
N GLU A 96 15.00 -3.59 23.60
CA GLU A 96 16.13 -4.52 23.54
C GLU A 96 16.43 -4.95 22.09
N SER A 97 17.71 -5.07 21.75
CA SER A 97 18.16 -5.67 20.49
C SER A 97 17.61 -5.01 19.21
N LEU A 98 17.34 -3.69 19.21
CA LEU A 98 16.77 -2.94 18.08
C LEU A 98 17.49 -3.17 16.73
N GLU A 99 18.82 -3.30 16.74
CA GLU A 99 19.60 -3.58 15.52
C GLU A 99 19.31 -4.98 14.94
N SER A 100 19.11 -5.97 15.82
CA SER A 100 18.70 -7.32 15.42
C SER A 100 17.28 -7.30 14.85
N GLN A 101 16.36 -6.56 15.50
CA GLN A 101 15.00 -6.40 14.99
C GLN A 101 14.98 -5.74 13.60
N ALA A 102 15.78 -4.69 13.40
CA ALA A 102 15.92 -4.03 12.09
C ALA A 102 16.46 -4.96 11.02
N THR A 103 17.41 -5.83 11.39
CA THR A 103 17.96 -6.84 10.49
C THR A 103 16.88 -7.84 10.06
N GLU A 104 16.04 -8.30 10.98
CA GLU A 104 14.97 -9.23 10.68
C GLU A 104 13.85 -8.62 9.83
N VAL A 105 13.44 -7.39 10.13
CA VAL A 105 12.50 -6.62 9.29
C VAL A 105 13.08 -6.47 7.87
N HIS A 106 14.37 -6.14 7.76
CA HIS A 106 15.05 -6.04 6.47
C HIS A 106 15.04 -7.36 5.69
N GLN A 107 15.29 -8.51 6.35
CA GLN A 107 15.18 -9.82 5.68
C GLN A 107 13.75 -10.10 5.19
N SER A 108 12.75 -9.74 5.99
CA SER A 108 11.34 -9.88 5.60
C SER A 108 10.99 -8.99 4.40
N MET A 109 11.52 -7.76 4.35
CA MET A 109 11.35 -6.87 3.20
C MET A 109 11.96 -7.47 1.92
N LEU A 110 13.17 -8.05 2.00
CA LEU A 110 13.80 -8.71 0.83
C LEU A 110 12.96 -9.89 0.32
N GLY A 111 12.43 -10.71 1.23
CA GLY A 111 11.54 -11.81 0.86
C GLY A 111 10.26 -11.33 0.16
N LEU A 112 9.68 -10.24 0.63
CA LEU A 112 8.49 -9.63 0.01
C LEU A 112 8.78 -9.03 -1.36
N VAL A 113 9.90 -8.32 -1.53
CA VAL A 113 10.36 -7.80 -2.82
C VAL A 113 10.51 -8.91 -3.85
N GLN A 114 11.17 -10.01 -3.45
CA GLN A 114 11.36 -11.16 -4.33
C GLN A 114 10.01 -11.79 -4.71
N LYS A 115 9.09 -11.90 -3.75
CA LYS A 115 7.72 -12.41 -3.98
C LYS A 115 6.91 -11.53 -4.93
N MET A 116 7.10 -10.21 -4.86
CA MET A 116 6.46 -9.25 -5.76
C MET A 116 7.13 -9.20 -7.14
N GLY A 117 8.18 -10.00 -7.40
CA GLY A 117 8.89 -10.00 -8.68
C GLY A 117 9.68 -8.71 -8.96
N LEU A 118 9.95 -7.90 -7.92
CA LEU A 118 10.58 -6.60 -8.07
C LEU A 118 12.10 -6.69 -7.95
N THR A 119 12.80 -5.87 -8.71
CA THR A 119 14.25 -5.69 -8.62
C THR A 119 14.55 -4.36 -7.95
N MET A 120 15.16 -4.39 -6.76
CA MET A 120 15.54 -3.16 -6.05
C MET A 120 16.93 -2.71 -6.46
N THR A 121 17.04 -1.41 -6.77
CA THR A 121 18.32 -0.70 -6.92
C THR A 121 18.72 0.04 -5.63
N VAL A 122 17.80 0.16 -4.68
CA VAL A 122 17.93 0.90 -3.42
C VAL A 122 18.23 -0.04 -2.25
N ASP A 123 19.06 0.40 -1.30
CA ASP A 123 19.25 -0.29 -0.03
C ASP A 123 18.01 -0.12 0.86
N LEU A 124 17.38 -1.22 1.28
CA LEU A 124 16.18 -1.22 2.12
C LEU A 124 16.49 -1.15 3.62
N LYS A 125 17.75 -1.31 4.02
CA LYS A 125 18.14 -1.26 5.44
C LYS A 125 17.72 0.03 6.15
N PRO A 126 17.82 1.23 5.54
CA PRO A 126 17.36 2.46 6.17
C PRO A 126 15.87 2.43 6.50
N HIS A 127 15.02 1.91 5.60
CA HIS A 127 13.58 1.79 5.84
C HIS A 127 13.29 0.82 6.99
N ALA A 128 13.96 -0.33 7.03
CA ALA A 128 13.79 -1.29 8.13
C ALA A 128 14.23 -0.72 9.49
N ALA A 129 15.38 -0.04 9.53
CA ALA A 129 15.85 0.64 10.74
C ALA A 129 14.88 1.76 11.17
N GLU A 130 14.32 2.49 10.21
CA GLU A 130 13.34 3.54 10.48
C GLU A 130 12.02 2.98 11.03
N MET A 131 11.55 1.82 10.55
CA MET A 131 10.36 1.16 11.10
C MET A 131 10.54 0.77 12.57
N VAL A 132 11.70 0.23 12.93
CA VAL A 132 12.05 -0.06 14.33
C VAL A 132 12.14 1.23 15.15
N ARG A 133 12.73 2.29 14.58
CA ARG A 133 12.82 3.61 15.23
C ARG A 133 11.44 4.22 15.50
N TYR A 134 10.47 4.00 14.62
CA TYR A 134 9.11 4.47 14.80
C TYR A 134 8.36 3.78 15.93
N HIS A 135 8.75 2.55 16.31
CA HIS A 135 8.21 1.89 17.50
C HIS A 135 6.67 1.81 17.47
N ASN A 136 6.08 1.56 16.31
CA ASN A 136 4.61 1.53 16.13
C ASN A 136 3.88 2.84 16.59
N ALA A 137 4.59 3.98 16.62
CA ALA A 137 4.03 5.24 17.08
C ALA A 137 3.07 5.87 16.05
N GLN A 138 2.03 6.53 16.56
CA GLN A 138 1.07 7.28 15.75
C GLN A 138 1.34 8.78 15.86
N VAL A 139 1.99 9.34 14.85
CA VAL A 139 2.31 10.77 14.83
C VAL A 139 1.08 11.58 14.42
N HIS A 140 0.70 12.57 15.24
CA HIS A 140 -0.56 13.31 15.09
C HIS A 140 -0.72 14.01 13.73
N ASN A 141 0.35 14.58 13.17
CA ASN A 141 0.32 15.23 11.87
C ASN A 141 0.03 14.23 10.72
N VAL A 142 0.69 13.07 10.73
CA VAL A 142 0.46 12.00 9.77
C VAL A 142 -0.97 11.46 9.91
N ALA A 143 -1.42 11.21 11.14
CA ALA A 143 -2.78 10.78 11.41
C ALA A 143 -3.84 11.78 10.91
N SER A 144 -3.56 13.09 11.06
CA SER A 144 -4.46 14.16 10.57
C SER A 144 -4.56 14.18 9.04
N ILE A 145 -3.44 14.00 8.34
CA ILE A 145 -3.41 13.92 6.86
C ILE A 145 -4.20 12.70 6.38
N ILE A 146 -3.90 11.52 6.94
CA ILE A 146 -4.62 10.28 6.59
C ILE A 146 -6.11 10.38 6.92
N GLY A 147 -6.46 10.97 8.06
CA GLY A 147 -7.85 11.19 8.46
C GLY A 147 -8.61 12.09 7.48
N GLY A 148 -7.96 13.14 6.94
CA GLY A 148 -8.53 13.99 5.90
C GLY A 148 -8.80 13.24 4.59
N VAL A 149 -7.82 12.46 4.12
CA VAL A 149 -7.97 11.63 2.91
C VAL A 149 -9.09 10.61 3.11
N ALA A 150 -9.05 9.83 4.18
CA ALA A 150 -10.04 8.79 4.48
C ALA A 150 -11.46 9.35 4.61
N SER A 151 -11.62 10.50 5.27
CA SER A 151 -12.93 11.16 5.41
C SER A 151 -13.49 11.58 4.05
N GLN A 152 -12.65 12.12 3.16
CA GLN A 152 -13.10 12.49 1.82
C GLN A 152 -13.46 11.26 0.99
N GLU A 153 -12.69 10.17 1.05
CA GLU A 153 -13.05 8.91 0.37
C GLU A 153 -14.39 8.34 0.87
N ALA A 154 -14.66 8.44 2.18
CA ALA A 154 -15.97 8.06 2.73
C ALA A 154 -17.10 8.93 2.17
N VAL A 155 -16.91 10.24 2.04
CA VAL A 155 -17.91 11.14 1.42
C VAL A 155 -18.18 10.76 -0.03
N LYS A 156 -17.14 10.43 -0.81
CA LYS A 156 -17.30 9.98 -2.21
C LYS A 156 -18.16 8.73 -2.32
N LEU A 157 -17.92 7.75 -1.45
CA LEU A 157 -18.70 6.50 -1.40
C LEU A 157 -20.15 6.73 -0.97
N ILE A 158 -20.39 7.54 0.06
CA ILE A 158 -21.73 7.80 0.60
C ILE A 158 -22.59 8.57 -0.42
N THR A 159 -21.99 9.55 -1.10
CA THR A 159 -22.70 10.42 -2.04
C THR A 159 -22.80 9.82 -3.43
N CYS A 160 -22.02 8.78 -3.73
CA CYS A 160 -21.80 8.27 -5.09
C CYS A 160 -21.36 9.38 -6.05
N GLN A 161 -20.62 10.37 -5.55
CA GLN A 161 -20.07 11.48 -6.34
C GLN A 161 -18.55 11.42 -6.33
N TYR A 162 -17.94 11.88 -7.42
CA TYR A 162 -16.50 11.77 -7.69
C TYR A 162 -16.02 10.31 -7.82
N ILE A 163 -14.72 10.14 -8.10
CA ILE A 163 -14.08 8.84 -8.28
C ILE A 163 -13.26 8.54 -7.01
N PRO A 164 -13.60 7.46 -6.28
CA PRO A 164 -12.79 7.00 -5.15
C PRO A 164 -11.43 6.48 -5.61
N LEU A 165 -10.45 6.50 -4.71
CA LEU A 165 -9.14 5.88 -4.92
C LEU A 165 -9.32 4.37 -5.16
N ASN A 166 -8.51 3.81 -6.05
CA ASN A 166 -8.52 2.38 -6.33
C ASN A 166 -7.49 1.66 -5.44
N ASN A 167 -8.00 0.95 -4.45
CA ASN A 167 -7.28 0.11 -3.50
C ASN A 167 -6.41 0.87 -2.48
N THR A 168 -5.09 0.90 -2.62
CA THR A 168 -4.19 1.28 -1.51
C THR A 168 -3.53 2.62 -1.72
N HIS A 169 -3.75 3.58 -0.81
CA HIS A 169 -3.05 4.86 -0.77
C HIS A 169 -1.96 4.84 0.30
N VAL A 170 -0.72 5.17 -0.09
CA VAL A 170 0.43 5.18 0.81
C VAL A 170 1.02 6.59 0.86
N TYR A 171 1.21 7.10 2.07
CA TYR A 171 1.77 8.42 2.32
C TYR A 171 3.11 8.32 3.04
N ASN A 172 4.15 8.92 2.48
CA ASN A 172 5.46 9.08 3.08
C ASN A 172 5.57 10.47 3.72
N GLY A 173 5.38 10.54 5.04
CA GLY A 173 5.48 11.78 5.80
C GLY A 173 6.89 12.38 5.90
N ILE A 174 7.95 11.61 5.60
CA ILE A 174 9.34 12.08 5.63
C ILE A 174 9.62 12.99 4.44
N ALA A 175 9.24 12.54 3.24
CA ALA A 175 9.45 13.27 1.99
C ALA A 175 8.23 14.11 1.55
N GLY A 176 7.08 13.91 2.20
CA GLY A 176 5.83 14.57 1.83
C GLY A 176 5.21 14.05 0.52
N THR A 177 5.54 12.83 0.11
CA THR A 177 5.08 12.20 -1.12
C THR A 177 3.97 11.18 -0.85
N ALA A 178 3.10 10.94 -1.84
CA ALA A 178 2.02 9.96 -1.75
C ALA A 178 1.80 9.27 -3.09
N ALA A 179 1.34 8.03 -3.06
CA ALA A 179 1.00 7.27 -4.26
C ALA A 179 -0.16 6.32 -3.99
N VAL A 180 -0.82 5.89 -5.08
CA VAL A 180 -1.96 4.97 -5.04
C VAL A 180 -1.59 3.74 -5.86
N TYR A 181 -1.74 2.57 -5.26
CA TYR A 181 -1.39 1.29 -5.84
C TYR A 181 -2.61 0.38 -5.92
N ARG A 182 -2.68 -0.38 -7.01
CA ARG A 182 -3.78 -1.32 -7.28
C ARG A 182 -3.33 -2.75 -6.97
N PHE A 183 -2.88 -2.97 -5.74
CA PHE A 183 -2.70 -4.32 -5.24
C PHE A 183 -4.01 -5.09 -5.45
#